data_AF-A0A1C4SM92-F1
#
_entry.id   AF-A0A1C4SM92-F1
#
_cell.length_a   1.000
_cell.length_b   1.000
_cell.length_c   1.000
_cell.angle_alpha   90.00
_cell.angle_beta   90.00
_cell.angle_gamma   90.00
#
_symmetry.space_group_name_H-M   'P 1'
#
loop_
_entity.id
_entity.type
_entity.pdbx_description
1 polymer ?
#
loop_
_entity_poly.entity_id
_entity_poly.type
_entity_poly.pdbx_seq_one_letter_code
_entity_poly.pdbx_strand_id
1 'polypeptide(L)' 'MIRTHPDDPPLTTREAADIARITALAALRGGVLTTRQENRIDRIIDGAHQRANKAATAAST' A
#
# COMPACT_ATOMS: atom_id res chain seq x y z
N MET A 1 7.35 7.01 -8.70
CA MET A 1 6.31 7.08 -7.66
C MET A 1 5.43 5.86 -7.82
N ILE A 2 5.27 5.02 -6.79
CA ILE A 2 4.55 3.75 -6.91
C ILE A 2 3.10 3.99 -6.49
N ARG A 3 2.16 3.68 -7.39
CA ARG A 3 0.72 3.77 -7.19
C ARG A 3 0.09 2.43 -7.53
N THR A 4 -0.86 2.00 -6.70
CA THR A 4 -1.64 0.77 -6.88
C THR A 4 -2.84 0.98 -7.81
N HIS A 5 -3.45 2.17 -7.76
CA HIS A 5 -4.51 2.64 -8.67
C HIS A 5 -4.21 4.09 -9.11
N PRO A 6 -4.69 4.57 -10.28
CA PRO A 6 -4.56 5.99 -10.66
C PRO A 6 -5.11 6.97 -9.63
N ASP A 7 -6.15 6.58 -8.89
CA ASP A 7 -6.78 7.38 -7.83
C ASP A 7 -6.11 7.22 -6.45
N ASP A 8 -5.17 6.28 -6.32
CA ASP A 8 -4.51 6.05 -5.03
C ASP A 8 -3.42 7.09 -4.78
N PRO A 9 -3.32 7.58 -3.54
CA PRO A 9 -2.21 8.44 -3.16
C PRO A 9 -0.88 7.68 -3.31
N PRO A 10 0.21 8.41 -3.58
CA PRO A 10 1.50 7.78 -3.73
C PRO A 10 1.94 7.03 -2.49
N LEU A 11 2.38 5.79 -2.69
CA LEU A 11 3.06 5.02 -1.66
C LEU A 11 4.45 5.62 -1.42
N THR A 12 4.86 5.59 -0.15
CA THR A 12 6.26 5.81 0.22
C THR A 12 7.12 4.65 -0.27
N THR A 13 8.42 4.89 -0.40
CA THR A 13 9.39 3.85 -0.75
C THR A 13 9.30 2.63 0.17
N ARG A 14 9.05 2.84 1.47
CA ARG A 14 8.91 1.76 2.45
C ARG A 14 7.66 0.93 2.23
N GLU A 15 6.51 1.59 2.06
CA GLU A 15 5.22 0.90 1.81
C GLU A 15 5.28 0.09 0.51
N ALA A 16 5.86 0.67 -0.54
CA ALA A 16 6.05 -0.03 -1.80
C ALA A 16 7.02 -1.22 -1.70
N ALA A 17 8.11 -1.08 -0.94
CA ALA A 17 9.04 -2.18 -0.69
C ALA A 17 8.38 -3.32 0.11
N ASP A 18 7.52 -2.99 1.09
CA ASP A 18 6.79 -3.99 1.87
C ASP A 18 5.79 -4.76 1.00
N ILE A 19 5.04 -4.08 0.12
CA ILE A 19 4.15 -4.74 -0.85
C ILE A 19 4.97 -5.63 -1.80
N ALA A 20 6.06 -5.10 -2.38
CA ALA A 20 6.91 -5.88 -3.28
C ALA A 20 7.45 -7.15 -2.61
N ARG A 21 7.86 -7.06 -1.34
CA ARG A 21 8.31 -8.22 -0.55
C ARG A 21 7.20 -9.22 -0.33
N ILE A 22 5.99 -8.77 0.02
CA ILE A 22 4.83 -9.63 0.22
C ILE A 22 4.48 -10.38 -1.07
N THR A 23 4.40 -9.67 -2.18
CA THR A 23 4.08 -10.24 -3.50
C THR A 23 5.17 -11.20 -3.98
N ALA A 24 6.45 -10.88 -3.78
CA ALA A 24 7.54 -11.79 -4.11
C ALA A 24 7.46 -13.10 -3.32
N LEU A 25 7.16 -13.03 -2.03
CA LEU A 25 6.97 -14.24 -1.20
C LEU A 25 5.74 -15.06 -1.62
N ALA A 26 4.66 -14.41 -2.09
CA ALA A 26 3.49 -15.09 -2.62
C ALA A 26 3.80 -15.78 -3.96
N ALA A 27 4.54 -15.10 -4.85
CA ALA A 27 4.97 -15.67 -6.13
C ALA A 27 5.81 -16.95 -5.93
N LEU A 28 6.72 -16.95 -4.96
CA LEU A 28 7.51 -18.15 -4.60
C LEU A 28 6.67 -19.30 -4.05
N ARG A 29 5.45 -19.04 -3.55
CA ARG A 29 4.54 -20.03 -2.96
C ARG A 29 3.41 -20.44 -3.90
N GLY A 30 3.56 -20.22 -5.21
CA GLY A 30 2.55 -20.57 -6.21
C GLY A 30 1.59 -19.43 -6.55
N GLY A 31 1.94 -18.19 -6.21
CA GLY A 31 1.23 -16.99 -6.67
C GLY A 31 0.00 -16.59 -5.85
N VAL A 32 -0.27 -17.28 -4.73
CA VAL A 32 -1.44 -16.99 -3.89
C VAL A 32 -1.02 -16.21 -2.65
N LEU A 33 -1.72 -15.10 -2.39
CA LEU A 33 -1.58 -14.35 -1.15
C LEU A 33 -2.35 -15.06 -0.04
N THR A 34 -1.74 -15.18 1.13
CA THR A 34 -2.47 -15.59 2.34
C THR A 34 -3.35 -14.44 2.83
N THR A 35 -4.44 -14.73 3.54
CA THR A 35 -5.30 -13.71 4.17
C THR A 35 -4.51 -12.71 5.03
N ARG A 36 -3.44 -13.17 5.69
CA ARG A 36 -2.56 -12.28 6.48
C ARG A 36 -1.78 -11.31 5.60
N GLN A 37 -1.35 -11.73 4.41
CA GLN A 37 -0.65 -10.90 3.45
C GLN A 37 -1.59 -9.88 2.82
N GLU A 38 -2.79 -10.28 2.44
CA GLU A 38 -3.86 -9.39 1.95
C GLU A 38 -4.18 -8.32 3.00
N ASN A 39 -4.53 -8.72 4.22
CA ASN A 39 -4.79 -7.80 5.34
C ASN A 39 -3.62 -6.86 5.66
N ARG A 40 -2.40 -7.18 5.22
CA ARG A 40 -1.24 -6.31 5.40
C ARG A 40 -1.07 -5.33 4.25
N ILE A 41 -1.36 -5.75 3.02
CA ILE A 41 -1.43 -4.86 1.86
C ILE A 41 -2.55 -3.84 2.05
N ASP A 42 -3.74 -4.27 2.48
CA ASP A 42 -4.89 -3.39 2.71
C ASP A 42 -4.56 -2.29 3.74
N ARG A 43 -3.93 -2.66 4.86
CA ARG A 43 -3.49 -1.70 5.87
C ARG A 43 -2.46 -0.68 5.35
N ILE A 44 -1.63 -1.07 4.38
CA ILE A 44 -0.68 -0.15 3.75
C ILE A 44 -1.43 0.85 2.87
N ILE A 45 -2.39 0.37 2.07
CA ILE A 45 -3.22 1.22 1.20
C ILE A 45 -4.05 2.17 2.05
N ASP A 46 -4.75 1.68 3.08
CA ASP A 46 -5.52 2.50 4.02
C ASP A 46 -4.65 3.57 4.70
N GLY A 47 -3.43 3.20 5.11
CA GLY A 47 -2.46 4.12 5.69
C GLY A 47 -2.05 5.24 4.72
N ALA A 48 -1.93 4.93 3.43
CA ALA A 48 -1.64 5.91 2.39
C ALA A 48 -2.82 6.87 2.19
N HIS A 49 -4.06 6.38 2.14
CA HIS A 49 -5.27 7.21 2.06
C HIS A 49 -5.41 8.13 3.28
N GLN A 50 -5.21 7.61 4.49
CA GLN A 50 -5.30 8.43 5.71
C GLN A 50 -4.26 9.56 5.72
N ARG A 51 -3.03 9.31 5.27
CA ARG A 51 -2.01 10.37 5.16
C ARG A 51 -2.38 11.41 4.12
N ALA A 52 -2.87 10.98 2.95
CA ALA A 52 -3.30 11.91 1.91
C ALA A 52 -4.47 12.78 2.38
N ASN A 53 -5.45 12.20 3.07
CA ASN A 53 -6.58 12.94 3.65
C ASN A 53 -6.09 13.96 4.69
N LYS A 54 -5.19 13.57 5.59
CA LYS A 54 -4.59 14.51 6.57
C LYS A 54 -3.85 15.66 5.90
N ALA A 55 -3.09 15.40 4.84
CA ALA A 55 -2.39 16.43 4.08
C ALA A 55 -3.36 17.37 3.37
N ALA A 56 -4.45 16.85 2.80
CA ALA A 56 -5.50 17.66 2.16
C ALA A 56 -6.23 18.56 3.17
N THR A 57 -6.56 18.04 4.35
CA THR A 57 -7.17 18.83 5.44
C THR A 57 -6.21 19.91 5.95
N ALA A 58 -4.93 19.58 6.15
CA ALA A 58 -3.92 20.54 6.59
C ALA A 58 -3.66 21.65 5.57
N ALA A 59 -3.76 21.36 4.27
CA ALA A 59 -3.62 22.37 3.21
C ALA A 59 -4.85 23.28 3.06
N SER A 60 -5.99 22.88 3.65
CA SER A 60 -7.25 23.64 3.60
C SER A 60 -7.47 24.52 4.84
N THR A 61 -6.53 24.50 5.80
CA THR A 61 -6.55 25.29 7.04
C THR A 61 -5.49 26.39 6.96
#